data_AF-A0A9D1FF92-F1
#
_entry.id   AF-A0A9D1FF92-F1
#
_cell.length_a   1.000
_cell.length_b   1.000
_cell.length_c   1.000
_cell.angle_alpha   90.00
_cell.angle_beta   90.00
_cell.angle_gamma   90.00
#
_symmetry.space_group_name_H-M   'P 1'
#
loop_
_entity.id
_entity.type
_entity.pdbx_description
1 polymer ?
#
loop_
_entity_poly.entity_id
_entity_poly.type
_entity_poly.pdbx_seq_one_letter_code
_entity_poly.pdbx_strand_id
1 'polypeptide(L)'
;MKRLIMAISLIVILCIGVYSVVYMEQEIPITYDGRGTDVYELQQDPYDYDLSDPEPDGVASIIVKENLAKTQAVNNVTAIVFDFRGYDTLGESFILLIAITGATVILRRKIDRWGGGKNE
;
A
#
# COMPACT_ATOMS: atom_id res chain seq x y z
N MET A 1 21.76 -29.53 -14.56
CA MET A 1 20.94 -28.83 -15.59
C MET A 1 19.83 -27.97 -15.00
N LYS A 2 18.92 -28.49 -14.14
CA LYS A 2 17.80 -27.70 -13.56
C LYS A 2 18.23 -26.42 -12.81
N ARG A 3 19.28 -26.49 -12.00
CA ARG A 3 19.83 -25.31 -11.26
C ARG A 3 20.43 -24.26 -12.20
N LEU A 4 21.07 -24.69 -13.28
CA LEU A 4 21.64 -23.80 -14.29
C LEU A 4 20.52 -23.08 -15.06
N ILE A 5 19.49 -23.81 -15.48
CA ILE A 5 18.32 -23.25 -16.18
C ILE A 5 17.58 -22.24 -15.27
N MET A 6 17.39 -22.56 -13.98
CA MET A 6 16.81 -21.61 -13.02
C MET A 6 17.66 -20.36 -12.85
N ALA A 7 18.99 -20.51 -12.71
CA ALA A 7 19.88 -19.36 -12.56
C ALA A 7 19.84 -18.45 -13.79
N ILE A 8 19.86 -19.02 -15.00
CA ILE A 8 19.75 -18.27 -16.25
C ILE A 8 18.39 -17.56 -16.33
N SER A 9 17.29 -18.25 -15.98
CA SER A 9 15.95 -17.65 -15.97
C SER A 9 15.84 -16.48 -14.99
N LEU A 10 16.41 -16.59 -13.79
CA LEU A 10 16.41 -15.51 -12.81
C LEU A 10 17.24 -14.32 -13.29
N ILE A 11 18.39 -14.57 -13.94
CA ILE A 11 19.22 -13.51 -14.53
C ILE A 11 18.45 -12.79 -15.63
N VAL A 12 17.78 -13.52 -16.53
CA VAL A 12 16.99 -12.91 -17.61
C VAL A 12 15.85 -12.06 -17.05
N ILE A 13 15.10 -12.56 -16.06
CA ILE A 13 14.02 -11.80 -15.41
C ILE A 13 14.57 -10.54 -14.73
N LEU A 14 15.71 -10.66 -14.04
CA LEU A 14 16.36 -9.52 -13.39
C LEU A 14 16.79 -8.46 -14.40
N CYS A 15 17.47 -8.87 -15.48
CA CYS A 15 17.92 -7.94 -16.52
C CYS A 15 16.75 -7.22 -17.21
N ILE A 16 15.67 -7.96 -17.52
CA ILE A 16 14.46 -7.36 -18.10
C ILE A 16 13.80 -6.42 -17.09
N GLY A 17 13.67 -6.82 -15.83
CA GLY A 17 13.08 -5.98 -14.78
C GLY A 17 13.85 -4.69 -14.57
N VAL A 18 15.19 -4.75 -14.50
CA VAL A 18 16.05 -3.57 -14.39
C VAL A 18 15.88 -2.67 -15.62
N TYR A 19 15.91 -3.24 -16.82
CA TYR A 19 15.68 -2.48 -18.05
C TYR A 19 14.31 -1.77 -18.04
N SER A 20 13.25 -2.47 -17.64
CA SER A 20 11.90 -1.89 -17.54
C SER A 20 11.81 -0.75 -16.53
N VAL A 21 12.48 -0.87 -15.38
CA VAL A 21 12.52 0.21 -14.36
C VAL A 21 13.26 1.44 -14.89
N VAL A 22 14.42 1.25 -15.52
CA VAL A 22 15.18 2.36 -16.11
C VAL A 22 14.39 3.04 -17.24
N TYR A 23 13.76 2.25 -18.10
CA TYR A 23 12.88 2.78 -19.15
C TYR A 23 11.72 3.57 -18.54
N MET A 24 11.11 3.07 -17.47
CA MET A 24 10.01 3.75 -16.77
C MET A 24 10.46 5.09 -16.20
N GLU A 25 11.64 5.15 -15.58
CA GLU A 25 12.22 6.39 -15.03
C GLU A 25 12.52 7.43 -16.13
N GLN A 26 13.02 6.98 -17.28
CA GLN A 26 13.50 7.87 -18.34
C GLN A 26 12.38 8.38 -19.26
N GLU A 27 11.39 7.54 -19.55
CA GLU A 27 10.40 7.80 -20.61
C GLU A 27 8.99 8.13 -20.09
N ILE A 28 8.67 7.79 -18.82
CA ILE A 28 7.35 8.13 -18.26
C ILE A 28 7.44 9.50 -17.58
N PRO A 29 6.67 10.50 -18.03
CA PRO A 29 6.63 11.80 -17.38
C PRO A 29 6.09 11.67 -15.95
N ILE A 30 6.66 12.45 -15.03
CA ILE A 30 6.19 12.55 -13.65
C ILE A 30 4.74 13.07 -13.69
N THR A 31 3.79 12.26 -13.22
CA THR A 31 2.35 12.59 -13.27
C THR A 31 2.00 13.79 -12.37
N TYR A 32 2.74 13.98 -11.28
CA TYR A 32 2.56 15.07 -10.33
C TYR A 32 3.84 15.26 -9.51
N ASP A 33 4.39 16.47 -9.46
CA ASP A 33 5.66 16.76 -8.75
C ASP A 33 5.47 17.55 -7.43
N GLY A 34 4.24 17.95 -7.12
CA GLY A 34 3.87 18.67 -5.90
C GLY A 34 4.44 20.08 -5.77
N ARG A 35 5.17 20.59 -6.77
CA ARG A 35 5.71 21.95 -6.75
C ARG A 35 4.58 22.92 -7.09
N GLY A 36 4.35 23.90 -6.21
CA GLY A 36 3.30 24.92 -6.40
C GLY A 36 1.96 24.62 -5.75
N THR A 37 1.81 23.48 -5.07
CA THR A 37 0.57 23.15 -4.34
C THR A 37 0.55 23.81 -2.97
N ASP A 38 -0.39 24.74 -2.76
CA ASP A 38 -0.61 25.38 -1.47
C ASP A 38 -1.55 24.52 -0.60
N VAL A 39 -0.94 23.74 0.29
CA VAL A 39 -1.66 22.87 1.23
C VAL A 39 -2.47 23.65 2.27
N TYR A 40 -2.11 24.91 2.55
CA TYR A 40 -2.82 25.74 3.52
C TYR A 40 -4.08 26.35 2.92
N GLU A 41 -4.04 26.71 1.63
CA GLU A 41 -5.20 27.17 0.88
C GLU A 41 -6.22 26.04 0.68
N LEU A 42 -5.75 24.84 0.27
CA LEU A 42 -6.55 23.61 0.17
C LEU A 42 -7.37 23.30 1.43
N GLN A 43 -6.81 23.57 2.60
CA GLN A 43 -7.48 23.31 3.88
C GLN A 43 -8.52 24.37 4.24
N GLN A 44 -8.35 25.60 3.78
CA GLN A 44 -9.22 26.73 4.11
C GLN A 44 -10.39 26.85 3.13
N ASP A 45 -10.14 26.66 1.85
CA ASP A 45 -11.17 26.69 0.80
C ASP A 45 -11.05 25.49 -0.14
N PRO A 46 -11.49 24.30 0.29
CA PRO A 46 -11.42 23.10 -0.53
C PRO A 46 -12.36 23.13 -1.75
N TYR A 47 -13.33 24.05 -1.80
CA TYR A 47 -14.32 24.12 -2.88
C TYR A 47 -13.91 25.08 -4.00
N ASP A 48 -13.15 26.14 -3.68
CA ASP A 48 -12.65 27.14 -4.64
C ASP A 48 -11.15 26.99 -4.95
N TYR A 49 -10.50 25.92 -4.48
CA TYR A 49 -9.08 25.68 -4.75
C TYR A 49 -8.82 25.49 -6.25
N ASP A 50 -7.79 26.19 -6.75
CA ASP A 50 -7.38 26.11 -8.14
C ASP A 50 -6.77 24.74 -8.48
N LEU A 51 -7.52 23.95 -9.22
CA LEU A 51 -7.11 22.64 -9.73
C LEU A 51 -6.52 22.73 -11.14
N SER A 52 -6.05 23.88 -11.62
CA SER A 52 -5.56 24.01 -13.00
C SER A 52 -4.08 23.64 -13.18
N ASP A 53 -3.26 23.67 -12.12
CA ASP A 53 -1.82 23.41 -12.23
C ASP A 53 -1.21 22.62 -11.05
N PRO A 54 -0.89 21.33 -11.24
CA PRO A 54 -1.35 20.46 -12.33
C PRO A 54 -2.80 20.00 -12.09
N GLU A 55 -3.60 19.98 -13.16
CA GLU A 55 -4.96 19.44 -13.09
C GLU A 55 -4.93 17.95 -12.74
N PRO A 56 -5.51 17.53 -11.59
CA PRO A 56 -5.58 16.12 -11.26
C PRO A 56 -6.40 15.42 -12.35
N ASP A 57 -5.87 14.32 -12.88
CA ASP A 57 -6.51 13.56 -13.94
C ASP A 57 -7.26 12.34 -13.39
N GLY A 58 -8.06 11.70 -14.25
CA GLY A 58 -8.72 10.43 -13.97
C GLY A 58 -9.46 10.36 -12.63
N VAL A 59 -9.17 9.30 -11.86
CA VAL A 59 -9.79 9.04 -10.55
C VAL A 59 -9.34 10.04 -9.49
N ALA A 60 -8.13 10.59 -9.59
CA ALA A 60 -7.62 11.59 -8.66
C ALA A 60 -8.48 12.86 -8.70
N SER A 61 -8.91 13.28 -9.90
CA SER A 61 -9.79 14.44 -10.10
C SER A 61 -11.11 14.32 -9.32
N ILE A 62 -11.71 13.13 -9.35
CA ILE A 62 -12.99 12.84 -8.70
C ILE A 62 -12.81 12.81 -7.18
N ILE A 63 -11.73 12.18 -6.70
CA ILE A 63 -11.43 12.10 -5.27
C ILE A 63 -11.21 13.50 -4.71
N VAL A 64 -10.40 14.34 -5.37
CA VAL A 64 -10.14 15.71 -4.89
C VAL A 64 -11.43 16.53 -4.80
N LYS A 65 -12.31 16.45 -5.81
CA LYS A 65 -13.55 17.24 -5.87
C LYS A 65 -14.66 16.74 -4.96
N GLU A 66 -14.79 15.42 -4.77
CA GLU A 66 -15.96 14.82 -4.12
C GLU A 66 -15.66 14.22 -2.74
N ASN A 67 -14.40 14.13 -2.33
CA ASN A 67 -14.00 13.47 -1.08
C ASN A 67 -14.80 14.00 0.13
N LEU A 68 -14.74 15.31 0.40
CA LEU A 68 -15.37 15.89 1.58
C LEU A 68 -16.89 15.60 1.62
N ALA A 69 -17.56 15.67 0.47
CA ALA A 69 -18.99 15.36 0.37
C ALA A 69 -19.30 13.87 0.64
N LYS A 70 -18.45 12.96 0.14
CA LYS A 70 -18.69 11.51 0.19
C LYS A 70 -18.24 10.84 1.48
N THR A 71 -17.16 11.32 2.10
CA THR A 71 -16.49 10.64 3.23
C THR A 71 -16.49 11.49 4.50
N GLN A 72 -16.72 12.81 4.39
CA GLN A 72 -16.55 13.78 5.47
C GLN A 72 -15.11 13.88 6.01
N ALA A 73 -14.14 13.28 5.33
CA ALA A 73 -12.73 13.35 5.70
C ALA A 73 -12.06 14.55 5.01
N VAL A 74 -11.51 15.47 5.80
CA VAL A 74 -10.74 16.63 5.31
C VAL A 74 -9.43 16.18 4.65
N ASN A 75 -8.86 15.05 5.07
CA ASN A 75 -7.65 14.50 4.49
C ASN A 75 -7.97 13.48 3.38
N ASN A 76 -7.63 13.81 2.14
CA ASN A 76 -7.82 12.93 0.97
C ASN A 76 -7.09 11.59 1.10
N VAL A 77 -5.90 11.55 1.68
CA VAL A 77 -5.16 10.29 1.86
C VAL A 77 -5.89 9.37 2.84
N THR A 78 -6.39 9.92 3.95
CA THR A 78 -7.18 9.15 4.92
C THR A 78 -8.46 8.62 4.28
N ALA A 79 -9.17 9.44 3.52
CA ALA A 79 -10.36 9.03 2.79
C ALA A 79 -10.09 7.91 1.79
N ILE A 80 -8.97 7.98 1.08
CA ILE A 80 -8.57 6.92 0.15
C ILE A 80 -8.34 5.62 0.89
N VAL A 81 -7.53 5.65 1.95
CA VAL A 81 -7.11 4.45 2.67
C VAL A 81 -8.27 3.80 3.44
N PHE A 82 -9.21 4.57 3.98
CA PHE A 82 -10.28 4.04 4.84
C PHE A 82 -11.66 3.97 4.18
N ASP A 83 -12.01 4.90 3.29
CA ASP A 83 -13.34 4.94 2.66
C ASP A 83 -13.29 4.36 1.24
N PHE A 84 -12.56 4.98 0.32
CA PHE A 84 -12.56 4.56 -1.09
C PHE A 84 -11.88 3.20 -1.31
N ARG A 85 -10.81 2.91 -0.58
CA ARG A 85 -10.02 1.66 -0.66
C ARG A 85 -9.89 0.96 0.70
N GLY A 86 -10.90 1.13 1.56
CA GLY A 86 -10.92 0.52 2.90
C GLY A 86 -10.72 -1.01 2.91
N TYR A 87 -11.17 -1.71 1.86
CA TYR A 87 -10.98 -3.16 1.75
C TYR A 87 -9.51 -3.58 1.58
N ASP A 88 -8.69 -2.77 0.91
CA ASP A 88 -7.26 -3.05 0.75
C ASP A 88 -6.55 -2.95 2.12
N THR A 89 -6.82 -1.87 2.86
CA THR A 89 -6.30 -1.61 4.23
C THR A 89 -6.78 -2.67 5.24
N LEU A 90 -8.04 -3.10 5.12
CA LEU A 90 -8.60 -4.17 5.93
C LEU A 90 -7.89 -5.50 5.64
N GLY A 91 -7.58 -5.78 4.37
CA GLY A 91 -6.77 -6.91 3.94
C GLY A 91 -5.36 -6.90 4.54
N GLU A 92 -4.67 -5.76 4.50
CA GLU A 92 -3.34 -5.59 5.13
C GLU A 92 -3.39 -5.89 6.63
N SER A 93 -4.42 -5.37 7.32
CA SER A 93 -4.62 -5.61 8.74
C SER A 93 -4.81 -7.10 9.05
N PHE A 94 -5.57 -7.82 8.21
CA PHE A 94 -5.71 -9.27 8.35
C PHE A 94 -4.41 -10.03 8.09
N ILE A 95 -3.63 -9.64 7.09
CA ILE A 95 -2.31 -10.24 6.81
C ILE A 95 -1.42 -10.10 8.05
N LEU A 96 -1.35 -8.91 8.64
CA LEU A 96 -0.56 -8.67 9.86
C LEU A 96 -1.08 -9.48 11.05
N LEU A 97 -2.40 -9.54 11.25
CA LEU A 97 -3.01 -10.33 12.32
C LEU A 97 -2.67 -11.82 12.17
N ILE A 98 -2.79 -12.37 10.96
CA ILE A 98 -2.48 -13.77 10.67
C ILE A 98 -0.99 -14.03 10.86
N ALA A 99 -0.11 -13.13 10.40
CA ALA A 99 1.33 -13.25 10.58
C ALA A 99 1.72 -13.30 12.07
N ILE A 100 1.19 -12.39 12.88
CA ILE A 100 1.44 -12.34 14.32
C ILE A 100 0.88 -13.58 15.02
N THR A 101 -0.36 -13.97 14.70
CA THR A 101 -1.01 -15.13 15.29
C THR A 101 -0.25 -16.42 14.94
N GLY A 102 0.12 -16.59 13.67
CA GLY A 102 0.89 -17.73 13.18
C GLY A 102 2.27 -17.84 13.84
N ALA A 103 3.00 -16.73 13.90
CA ALA A 103 4.29 -16.67 14.59
C ALA A 103 4.16 -17.00 16.09
N THR A 104 3.13 -16.45 16.75
CA THR A 104 2.88 -16.70 18.18
C THR A 104 2.56 -18.18 18.45
N VAL A 105 1.76 -18.83 17.60
CA VAL A 105 1.44 -20.26 17.73
C VAL A 105 2.69 -21.12 17.57
N ILE A 106 3.55 -20.82 16.58
CA ILE A 106 4.80 -21.55 16.35
C ILE A 106 5.78 -21.39 17.51
N LEU A 107 5.89 -20.17 18.06
CA LEU A 107 6.83 -19.85 19.14
C LEU A 107 6.28 -20.20 20.54
N ARG A 108 5.00 -20.59 20.66
CA ARG A 108 4.39 -20.93 21.94
C ARG A 108 5.09 -22.13 22.57
N ARG A 109 5.61 -21.95 23.79
CA ARG A 109 6.19 -23.06 24.58
C ARG A 109 5.14 -24.13 24.85
N LYS A 110 5.51 -25.40 24.62
CA LYS A 110 4.72 -26.55 25.04
C LYS A 110 4.63 -26.53 26.57
N ILE A 111 3.42 -26.40 27.10
CA ILE A 111 3.19 -26.66 28.52
C ILE A 111 3.06 -28.17 28.62
N ASP A 112 4.08 -28.84 29.16
CA ASP A 112 3.96 -30.24 29.52
C ASP A 112 2.83 -30.36 30.54
N ARG A 113 1.70 -30.91 30.11
CA ARG A 113 0.61 -31.27 31.01
C ARG A 113 1.17 -32.36 31.91
N TRP A 114 1.39 -32.02 33.18
CA TRP A 114 1.75 -32.92 34.26
C TRP A 114 1.01 -34.25 34.08
N GLY A 115 1.74 -35.29 33.68
CA GLY A 115 1.25 -36.66 33.64
C GLY A 115 1.04 -37.08 35.09
N GLY A 116 -0.22 -37.14 35.51
CA GLY A 116 -0.59 -37.56 36.86
C GLY A 116 0.17 -38.82 37.25
N GLY A 117 0.83 -38.76 38.41
CA GLY A 117 1.68 -39.82 38.92
C GLY A 117 0.90 -41.13 38.95
N LYS A 118 1.40 -42.12 38.21
CA LYS A 118 1.15 -43.52 38.53
C LYS A 118 2.17 -43.91 39.59
N ASN A 119 1.78 -43.74 40.85
CA ASN A 119 2.39 -44.49 41.93
C ASN A 119 1.39 -45.58 42.31
N GLU A 120 1.90 -46.82 42.21
CA GLU A 120 1.47 -48.06 42.88
C GLU A 120 0.24 -48.79 42.31
#